data_AF-A0A2N1SXJ6-F1
#
_entry.id   AF-A0A2N1SXJ6-F1
#
_cell.length_a   1.000
_cell.length_b   1.000
_cell.length_c   1.000
_cell.angle_alpha   90.00
_cell.angle_beta   90.00
_cell.angle_gamma   90.00
#
_symmetry.space_group_name_H-M   'P 1'
#
loop_
_entity.id
_entity.type
_entity.pdbx_description
1 polymer ?
#
loop_
_entity_poly.entity_id
_entity_poly.type
_entity_poly.pdbx_seq_one_letter_code
_entity_poly.pdbx_strand_id
1 'polypeptide(L)'
;MNIFKYEFGGFSGGSWVYDISMEQDSFMFTARAYNGAQMNFSSKVDEHFVNGLIKLLIDNNVKKWDGFNKPNNILDGYSFSLSVSYGDLNINAYGHENYPENYKEINKIITDYFDLLIKK
;
A
#
# COMPACT_ATOMS: atom_id res chain seq x y z
N MET A 1 15.15 5.70 -2.55
CA MET A 1 14.85 4.72 -1.48
C MET A 1 13.34 4.51 -1.42
N ASN A 2 12.85 3.27 -1.36
CA ASN A 2 11.41 3.03 -1.21
C ASN A 2 11.00 3.24 0.25
N ILE A 3 9.98 4.06 0.50
CA ILE A 3 9.51 4.35 1.86
C ILE A 3 8.18 3.67 2.17
N PHE A 4 7.38 3.42 1.15
CA PHE A 4 6.07 2.81 1.23
C PHE A 4 5.79 2.07 -0.06
N LYS A 5 5.36 0.81 0.05
CA LYS A 5 4.79 0.04 -1.04
C LYS A 5 3.61 -0.74 -0.52
N TYR A 6 2.46 -0.58 -1.16
CA TYR A 6 1.26 -1.34 -0.89
C TYR A 6 0.72 -1.94 -2.17
N GLU A 7 0.61 -3.26 -2.18
CA GLU A 7 0.10 -4.05 -3.29
C GLU A 7 -1.11 -4.84 -2.80
N PHE A 8 -2.19 -4.86 -3.59
CA PHE A 8 -3.37 -5.63 -3.27
C PHE A 8 -4.15 -6.02 -4.52
N GLY A 9 -4.89 -7.12 -4.45
CA GLY A 9 -5.70 -7.60 -5.56
C GLY A 9 -5.53 -9.08 -5.82
N GLY A 10 -6.11 -9.52 -6.93
CA GLY A 10 -6.02 -10.91 -7.37
C GLY A 10 -5.77 -10.98 -8.87
N PHE A 11 -5.41 -12.17 -9.34
CA PHE A 11 -5.16 -12.38 -10.77
C PHE A 11 -6.41 -12.10 -11.61
N SER A 12 -7.57 -12.66 -11.20
CA SER A 12 -8.82 -12.51 -11.93
C SER A 12 -9.57 -11.18 -11.69
N GLY A 13 -9.29 -10.50 -10.57
CA GLY A 13 -10.02 -9.29 -10.12
C GLY A 13 -9.29 -7.97 -10.38
N GLY A 14 -8.09 -8.01 -10.95
CA GLY A 14 -7.19 -6.87 -11.02
C GLY A 14 -6.37 -6.69 -9.75
N SER A 15 -5.21 -6.05 -9.91
CA SER A 15 -4.35 -5.68 -8.79
C SER A 15 -3.84 -4.26 -8.91
N TRP A 16 -3.53 -3.67 -7.77
CA TRP A 16 -3.05 -2.32 -7.63
C TRP A 16 -1.73 -2.32 -6.86
N VAL A 17 -0.84 -1.42 -7.27
CA VAL A 17 0.42 -1.15 -6.58
C VAL A 17 0.54 0.35 -6.36
N TYR A 18 0.54 0.76 -5.10
CA TYR A 18 0.89 2.10 -4.67
C TYR A 18 2.31 2.09 -4.13
N ASP A 19 3.09 3.09 -4.52
CA ASP A 19 4.50 3.20 -4.22
C ASP A 19 4.82 4.66 -3.88
N ILE A 20 5.57 4.89 -2.81
CA ILE A 20 6.25 6.16 -2.58
C ILE A 20 7.73 5.88 -2.41
N SER A 21 8.54 6.59 -3.20
CA SER A 21 9.98 6.57 -3.13
C SER A 21 10.54 7.96 -2.86
N MET A 22 11.66 8.03 -2.14
CA MET A 22 12.45 9.24 -1.95
C MET A 22 13.56 9.28 -3.00
N GLU A 23 13.58 10.34 -3.81
CA GLU A 23 14.58 10.63 -4.84
C GLU A 23 15.22 11.98 -4.55
N GLN A 24 16.51 11.95 -4.17
CA GLN A 24 17.25 13.12 -3.68
C GLN A 24 16.51 13.79 -2.51
N ASP A 25 15.84 14.91 -2.78
CA ASP A 25 15.10 15.71 -1.80
C ASP A 25 13.59 15.79 -2.12
N SER A 26 13.08 14.82 -2.87
CA SER A 26 11.65 14.79 -3.27
C SER A 26 11.04 13.41 -3.11
N PHE A 27 9.73 13.38 -2.90
CA PHE A 27 8.96 12.14 -2.85
C PHE A 27 8.20 11.97 -4.17
N MET A 28 8.32 10.77 -4.74
CA MET A 28 7.60 10.37 -5.94
C MET A 28 6.55 9.34 -5.55
N PHE A 29 5.28 9.66 -5.77
CA PHE A 29 4.19 8.70 -5.69
C PHE A 29 3.96 8.05 -7.06
N THR A 30 3.74 6.75 -7.08
CA THR A 30 3.33 6.00 -8.27
C THR A 30 2.18 5.05 -7.94
N ALA A 31 1.14 5.06 -8.78
CA ALA A 31 0.04 4.10 -8.76
C ALA A 31 0.00 3.31 -10.07
N ARG A 32 -0.05 1.99 -9.96
CA ARG A 32 -0.15 1.07 -11.10
C ARG A 32 -1.30 0.12 -10.92
N ALA A 33 -2.03 -0.15 -11.98
CA ALA A 33 -3.06 -1.18 -12.01
C ALA A 33 -2.72 -2.24 -13.06
N TYR A 34 -3.02 -3.50 -12.75
CA TYR A 34 -2.74 -4.66 -13.58
C TYR A 34 -3.99 -5.56 -13.70
N ASN A 35 -3.92 -6.54 -14.62
CA ASN A 35 -4.90 -7.62 -14.78
C ASN A 35 -6.36 -7.15 -14.93
N GLY A 36 -6.65 -6.37 -15.98
CA GLY A 36 -8.01 -5.91 -16.30
C GLY A 36 -8.26 -4.43 -16.02
N ALA A 37 -7.37 -3.78 -15.26
CA ALA A 37 -7.25 -2.33 -15.19
C ALA A 37 -5.91 -1.91 -15.81
N GLN A 38 -5.91 -0.89 -16.66
CA GLN A 38 -4.69 -0.27 -17.18
C GLN A 38 -4.58 1.15 -16.62
N MET A 39 -3.75 1.31 -15.59
CA MET A 39 -3.41 2.62 -15.05
C MET A 39 -1.93 2.65 -14.72
N ASN A 40 -1.29 3.75 -15.09
CA ASN A 40 0.03 4.11 -14.63
C ASN A 40 0.03 5.62 -14.37
N PHE A 41 0.09 6.01 -13.11
CA PHE A 41 0.05 7.39 -12.66
C PHE A 41 1.25 7.65 -11.77
N SER A 42 1.91 8.79 -11.98
CA SER A 42 2.99 9.24 -11.12
C SER A 42 2.86 10.73 -10.86
N SER A 43 3.15 11.14 -9.63
CA SER A 43 3.13 12.55 -9.22
C SER A 43 4.12 12.79 -8.10
N LYS A 44 4.68 14.00 -8.06
CA LYS A 44 5.45 14.45 -6.91
C LYS A 44 4.50 14.71 -5.74
N VAL A 45 4.91 14.28 -4.55
CA VAL A 45 4.22 14.58 -3.29
C VAL A 45 5.20 15.28 -2.35
N ASP A 46 4.66 16.07 -1.42
CA ASP A 46 5.48 16.75 -0.42
C ASP A 46 5.61 15.89 0.85
N GLU A 47 6.47 16.34 1.76
CA GLU A 47 6.69 15.68 3.04
C GLU A 47 5.43 15.68 3.91
N HIS A 48 4.56 16.68 3.77
CA HIS A 48 3.30 16.75 4.53
C HIS A 48 2.36 15.60 4.15
N PHE A 49 2.26 15.28 2.87
CA PHE A 49 1.54 14.11 2.38
C PHE A 49 2.14 12.81 2.93
N VAL A 50 3.46 12.64 2.85
CA VAL A 50 4.11 11.43 3.40
C VAL A 50 3.85 11.29 4.89
N ASN A 51 4.05 12.35 5.68
CA ASN A 51 3.80 12.35 7.11
C ASN A 51 2.31 12.09 7.45
N GLY A 52 1.38 12.57 6.60
CA GLY A 52 -0.04 12.28 6.69
C GLY A 52 -0.35 10.79 6.52
N LEU A 53 0.26 10.13 5.52
CA LEU A 53 0.15 8.68 5.33
C LEU A 53 0.68 7.92 6.55
N ILE A 54 1.89 8.26 7.02
CA ILE A 54 2.51 7.59 8.16
C ILE A 54 1.64 7.73 9.42
N LYS A 55 1.13 8.92 9.68
CA LYS A 55 0.19 9.16 10.78
C LYS A 55 -1.07 8.31 10.64
N LEU A 56 -1.66 8.23 9.45
CA LEU A 56 -2.83 7.41 9.17
C LEU A 56 -2.57 5.92 9.46
N LEU A 57 -1.40 5.38 9.10
CA LEU A 57 -1.03 4.00 9.42
C LEU A 57 -0.89 3.76 10.92
N ILE A 58 -0.31 4.72 11.64
CA ILE A 58 -0.13 4.65 13.11
C ILE A 58 -1.47 4.72 13.83
N ASP A 59 -2.30 5.72 13.50
CA ASP A 59 -3.60 5.97 14.14
C ASP A 59 -4.54 4.76 13.97
N ASN A 60 -4.39 4.02 12.87
CA ASN A 60 -5.17 2.82 12.57
C ASN A 60 -4.51 1.50 13.01
N ASN A 61 -3.46 1.56 13.83
CA ASN A 61 -2.75 0.40 14.40
C ASN A 61 -2.17 -0.57 13.35
N VAL A 62 -1.83 -0.10 12.14
CA VAL A 62 -1.29 -0.96 11.06
C VAL A 62 0.05 -1.56 11.45
N LYS A 63 0.79 -0.96 12.39
CA LYS A 63 2.01 -1.54 12.97
C LYS A 63 1.80 -2.98 13.51
N LYS A 64 0.59 -3.34 13.95
CA LYS A 64 0.28 -4.72 14.39
C LYS A 64 0.34 -5.75 13.27
N TRP A 65 0.35 -5.31 12.02
CA TRP A 65 0.51 -6.18 10.86
C TRP A 65 1.97 -6.55 10.61
N ASP A 66 2.94 -5.88 11.27
CA ASP A 66 4.35 -6.20 11.08
C ASP A 66 4.63 -7.67 11.45
N GLY A 67 5.31 -8.38 10.54
CA GLY A 67 5.56 -9.81 10.65
C GLY A 67 4.36 -10.70 10.28
N PHE A 68 3.20 -10.14 9.90
CA PHE A 68 2.10 -10.92 9.36
C PHE A 68 2.53 -11.54 8.03
N ASN A 69 2.63 -12.87 8.01
CA ASN A 69 3.01 -13.64 6.82
C ASN A 69 2.18 -14.92 6.75
N LYS A 70 1.02 -14.84 6.11
CA LYS A 70 0.07 -15.97 6.00
C LYS A 70 -0.35 -16.21 4.54
N PRO A 71 0.51 -16.84 3.72
CA PRO A 71 0.08 -17.37 2.43
C PRO A 71 -0.91 -18.52 2.60
N ASN A 72 -1.94 -18.58 1.75
CA ASN A 72 -2.73 -19.78 1.50
C ASN A 72 -2.32 -20.41 0.16
N ASN A 73 -2.53 -21.71 -0.02
CA ASN A 73 -2.16 -22.44 -1.24
C ASN A 73 -3.20 -22.31 -2.37
N ILE A 74 -4.07 -21.31 -2.31
CA ILE A 74 -5.09 -21.07 -3.33
C ILE A 74 -4.41 -20.41 -4.54
N LEU A 75 -4.56 -20.99 -5.73
CA LEU A 75 -3.87 -20.52 -6.94
C LEU A 75 -4.42 -19.19 -7.48
N ASP A 76 -5.74 -18.99 -7.39
CA ASP A 76 -6.41 -17.76 -7.82
C ASP A 76 -7.12 -17.15 -6.62
N GLY A 77 -6.35 -16.41 -5.84
CA GLY A 77 -6.81 -15.75 -4.62
C GLY A 77 -6.45 -14.27 -4.64
N TYR A 78 -7.09 -13.55 -3.74
CA TYR A 78 -6.78 -12.18 -3.43
C TYR A 78 -5.64 -12.13 -2.40
N SER A 79 -4.72 -11.20 -2.62
CA SER A 79 -3.54 -11.01 -1.78
C SER A 79 -3.34 -9.54 -1.43
N PHE A 80 -2.51 -9.31 -0.43
CA PHE A 80 -1.92 -8.02 -0.17
C PHE A 80 -0.46 -8.15 0.26
N SER A 81 0.31 -7.12 0.00
CA SER A 81 1.67 -6.91 0.50
C SER A 81 1.82 -5.45 0.92
N LEU A 82 2.36 -5.23 2.11
CA LEU A 82 2.67 -3.91 2.64
C LEU A 82 4.14 -3.90 3.09
N SER A 83 4.90 -2.95 2.58
CA SER A 83 6.24 -2.64 3.04
C SER A 83 6.33 -1.15 3.35
N VAL A 84 6.75 -0.81 4.56
CA VAL A 84 6.94 0.58 5.01
C VAL A 84 8.28 0.67 5.71
N SER A 85 9.07 1.67 5.36
CA SER A 85 10.35 1.98 5.97
C SER A 85 10.55 3.49 5.97
N TYR A 86 10.09 4.15 7.03
CA TYR A 86 10.17 5.61 7.18
C TYR A 86 10.33 6.03 8.64
N GLY A 87 11.45 6.69 8.97
CA GLY A 87 11.82 7.00 10.35
C GLY A 87 11.89 5.72 11.21
N ASP A 88 11.18 5.71 12.33
CA ASP A 88 11.10 4.55 13.23
C ASP A 88 10.01 3.53 12.82
N LEU A 89 9.22 3.83 11.78
CA LEU A 89 8.18 2.94 11.30
C LEU A 89 8.75 1.96 10.27
N ASN A 90 8.81 0.69 10.68
CA ASN A 90 9.13 -0.43 9.82
C ASN A 90 7.98 -1.44 9.89
N ILE A 91 7.39 -1.76 8.75
CA ILE A 91 6.31 -2.74 8.65
C ILE A 91 6.59 -3.59 7.42
N ASN A 92 6.61 -4.91 7.59
CA ASN A 92 6.51 -5.84 6.47
C ASN A 92 5.38 -6.83 6.74
N ALA A 93 4.38 -6.83 5.88
CA ALA A 93 3.19 -7.67 6.02
C ALA A 93 2.77 -8.23 4.67
N TYR A 94 2.38 -9.50 4.64
CA TYR A 94 1.92 -10.19 3.45
C TYR A 94 0.84 -11.22 3.80
N GLY A 95 -0.22 -11.26 3.00
CA GLY A 95 -1.28 -12.24 3.14
C GLY A 95 -1.88 -12.62 1.81
N HIS A 96 -2.25 -13.90 1.67
CA HIS A 96 -2.95 -14.43 0.51
C HIS A 96 -4.12 -15.27 1.01
N GLU A 97 -5.34 -14.84 0.72
CA GLU A 97 -6.60 -15.39 1.26
C GLU A 97 -6.68 -15.44 2.80
N ASN A 98 -5.67 -14.93 3.50
CA ASN A 98 -5.63 -14.72 4.95
C ASN A 98 -5.17 -13.29 5.20
N TYR A 99 -5.88 -12.61 6.09
CA TYR A 99 -5.69 -11.19 6.32
C TYR A 99 -5.53 -10.90 7.82
N PRO A 100 -4.75 -9.86 8.18
CA PRO A 100 -4.74 -9.33 9.54
C PRO A 100 -6.11 -8.74 9.86
N GLU A 101 -6.39 -8.55 11.15
CA GLU A 101 -7.74 -8.28 11.66
C GLU A 101 -8.52 -7.23 10.86
N ASN A 102 -8.30 -5.94 11.00
CA ASN A 102 -9.03 -4.88 10.33
C ASN A 102 -8.73 -4.68 8.81
N TYR A 103 -8.20 -5.69 8.09
CA TYR A 103 -7.67 -5.53 6.73
C TYR A 103 -8.57 -4.77 5.76
N LYS A 104 -9.85 -5.13 5.66
CA LYS A 104 -10.77 -4.51 4.69
C LYS A 104 -10.96 -3.01 4.93
N GLU A 105 -11.06 -2.61 6.19
CA GLU A 105 -11.20 -1.21 6.58
C GLU A 105 -9.91 -0.43 6.26
N ILE A 106 -8.75 -0.97 6.65
CA ILE A 106 -7.46 -0.36 6.37
C ILE A 106 -7.17 -0.26 4.88
N ASN A 107 -7.48 -1.30 4.11
CA ASN A 107 -7.36 -1.29 2.67
C ASN A 107 -8.14 -0.11 2.09
N LYS A 108 -9.41 0.06 2.50
CA LYS A 108 -10.24 1.19 2.07
C LYS A 108 -9.63 2.53 2.47
N ILE A 109 -9.15 2.68 3.70
CA ILE A 109 -8.55 3.92 4.18
C ILE A 109 -7.30 4.29 3.35
N ILE A 110 -6.45 3.30 3.05
CA ILE A 110 -5.26 3.51 2.21
C ILE A 110 -5.66 3.89 0.78
N THR A 111 -6.62 3.17 0.17
CA THR A 111 -7.08 3.50 -1.20
C THR A 111 -7.70 4.89 -1.27
N ASP A 112 -8.54 5.26 -0.30
CA ASP A 112 -9.18 6.58 -0.24
C ASP A 112 -8.14 7.71 -0.11
N TYR A 113 -7.05 7.46 0.64
CA TYR A 113 -5.96 8.41 0.80
C TYR A 113 -5.26 8.73 -0.53
N PHE A 114 -5.02 7.71 -1.36
CA PHE A 114 -4.35 7.87 -2.66
C PHE A 114 -5.29 8.31 -3.79
N ASP A 115 -6.58 8.02 -3.69
CA ASP A 115 -7.59 8.50 -4.64
C ASP A 115 -7.59 10.03 -4.77
N LEU A 116 -7.21 10.75 -3.71
CA LEU A 116 -7.04 12.21 -3.71
C LEU A 116 -5.98 12.71 -4.71
N LEU A 117 -5.03 11.86 -5.09
CA LEU A 117 -4.01 12.18 -6.08
C LEU A 117 -4.42 11.74 -7.48
N ILE A 118 -5.08 10.59 -7.60
CA ILE A 118 -5.39 9.95 -8.88
C ILE A 118 -6.59 10.61 -9.58
N LYS A 119 -7.57 11.12 -8.82
CA LYS A 119 -8.82 11.69 -9.35
C LYS A 119 -8.76 13.21 -9.59
N LYS A 120 -7.58 13.81 -9.60
CA LYS A 120 -7.37 15.23 -10.00
C LYS A 120 -7.28 15.36 -11.50
#